data_AF-A0A8T1GSQ7-F1
#
_entry.id   AF-A0A8T1GSQ7-F1
#
_cell.length_a   1.000
_cell.length_b   1.000
_cell.length_c   1.000
_cell.angle_alpha   90.00
_cell.angle_beta   90.00
_cell.angle_gamma   90.00
#
_symmetry.space_group_name_H-M   'P 1'
#
loop_
_entity.id
_entity.type
_entity.pdbx_description
1 polymer ?
#
loop_
_entity_poly.entity_id
_entity_poly.type
_entity_poly.pdbx_seq_one_letter_code
_entity_poly.pdbx_strand_id
1 'polypeptide(L)'
;QDIGLATGVLGSIRALGGAVAQSLYVSVLNTELAKKIPEYVAPAATEAGLPSSSLTALFAGITAGTYSTVPGVTDKVVAAVGAALVKAYTNSFHIVFYATIPFSCILLCAACLVPNVEKYLTRNVAKRLQDNAFRKVSTESLQHEEGMTTNV
;
A
#
# COMPACT_ATOMS: atom_id res chain seq x y z
N GLN A 1 10.80 -28.56 -13.36
CA GLN A 1 10.91 -29.11 -12.00
C GLN A 1 10.90 -28.01 -10.94
N ASP A 2 11.02 -26.72 -11.29
CA ASP A 2 11.18 -25.64 -10.30
C ASP A 2 10.06 -24.59 -10.32
N ILE A 3 8.83 -24.98 -10.67
CA ILE A 3 7.70 -24.02 -10.76
C ILE A 3 7.46 -23.32 -9.42
N GLY A 4 7.53 -24.05 -8.29
CA GLY A 4 7.35 -23.47 -6.95
C GLY A 4 8.47 -22.53 -6.52
N LEU A 5 9.72 -22.84 -6.89
CA LEU A 5 10.86 -21.96 -6.64
C LEU A 5 10.76 -20.69 -7.50
N ALA A 6 10.45 -20.84 -8.79
CA ALA A 6 10.31 -19.73 -9.71
C ALA A 6 9.16 -18.79 -9.32
N THR A 7 7.99 -19.32 -8.97
CA THR A 7 6.84 -18.51 -8.51
C THR A 7 7.07 -17.92 -7.13
N GLY A 8 7.75 -18.63 -6.23
CA GLY A 8 8.14 -18.13 -4.91
C GLY A 8 9.09 -16.94 -5.03
N VAL A 9 10.17 -17.06 -5.81
CA VAL A 9 11.14 -15.98 -6.05
C VAL A 9 10.47 -14.77 -6.71
N LEU A 10 9.60 -14.99 -7.71
CA LEU A 10 8.81 -13.92 -8.33
C LEU A 10 7.93 -13.19 -7.30
N GLY A 11 7.27 -13.93 -6.42
CA GLY A 11 6.48 -13.37 -5.32
C GLY A 11 7.31 -12.51 -4.37
N SER A 12 8.50 -12.99 -3.97
CA SER A 12 9.41 -12.25 -3.09
C SER A 12 9.92 -10.96 -3.72
N ILE A 13 10.30 -10.98 -5.01
CA ILE A 13 10.74 -9.79 -5.74
C ILE A 13 9.62 -8.76 -5.81
N ARG A 14 8.38 -9.21 -6.08
CA ARG A 14 7.21 -8.32 -6.13
C ARG A 14 6.90 -7.71 -4.77
N ALA A 15 7.00 -8.49 -3.69
CA ALA A 15 6.83 -7.99 -2.33
C ALA A 15 7.91 -6.95 -1.98
N LEU A 16 9.18 -7.22 -2.30
CA LEU A 16 10.29 -6.29 -2.10
C LEU A 16 10.07 -4.99 -2.87
N GLY A 17 9.70 -5.08 -4.15
CA GLY A 17 9.40 -3.91 -4.97
C GLY A 17 8.26 -3.06 -4.39
N GLY A 18 7.21 -3.71 -3.87
CA GLY A 18 6.10 -3.03 -3.18
C GLY A 18 6.56 -2.29 -1.91
N ALA A 19 7.40 -2.91 -1.09
CA ALA A 19 7.93 -2.29 0.13
C ALA A 19 8.81 -1.07 -0.17
N VAL A 20 9.69 -1.17 -1.17
CA VAL A 20 10.53 -0.06 -1.62
C VAL A 20 9.68 1.08 -2.17
N ALA A 21 8.71 0.79 -3.03
CA ALA A 21 7.81 1.78 -3.59
C ALA A 21 7.01 2.51 -2.50
N GLN A 22 6.48 1.78 -1.51
CA GLN A 22 5.76 2.36 -0.38
C GLN A 22 6.65 3.33 0.41
N SER A 23 7.87 2.92 0.77
CA SER A 23 8.81 3.77 1.50
C SER A 23 9.14 5.05 0.73
N LEU A 24 9.35 4.94 -0.57
CA LEU A 24 9.65 6.06 -1.45
C LEU A 24 8.48 7.04 -1.53
N TYR A 25 7.25 6.56 -1.71
CA TYR A 25 6.05 7.40 -1.75
C TYR A 25 5.80 8.12 -0.42
N VAL A 26 5.99 7.45 0.70
CA VAL A 26 5.87 8.06 2.03
C VAL A 26 6.95 9.12 2.24
N SER A 27 8.19 8.86 1.83
CA SER A 27 9.29 9.82 1.93
C SER A 27 9.03 11.10 1.10
N VAL A 28 8.57 10.94 -0.14
CA VAL A 28 8.19 12.07 -1.00
C VAL A 28 7.03 12.84 -0.39
N LEU A 29 5.97 12.14 0.04
CA LEU A 29 4.81 12.77 0.65
C LEU A 29 5.19 13.59 1.89
N ASN A 30 6.00 13.02 2.79
CA ASN A 30 6.43 13.71 4.01
C ASN A 30 7.29 14.94 3.69
N THR A 31 8.18 14.84 2.69
CA THR A 31 9.01 15.96 2.25
C THR A 31 8.17 17.11 1.69
N GLU A 32 7.13 16.79 0.89
CA GLU A 32 6.24 17.80 0.33
C GLU A 32 5.28 18.37 1.37
N LEU A 33 4.75 17.55 2.28
CA LEU A 33 3.93 18.02 3.40
C LEU A 33 4.71 18.96 4.31
N ALA A 34 5.98 18.66 4.62
CA ALA A 34 6.82 19.53 5.44
C ALA A 34 7.03 20.93 4.83
N LYS A 35 6.93 21.07 3.49
CA LYS A 35 6.99 22.35 2.79
C LYS A 35 5.61 23.01 2.66
N LYS A 36 4.61 22.25 2.21
CA LYS A 36 3.29 22.75 1.82
C LYS A 36 2.39 23.06 3.01
N ILE A 37 2.50 22.31 4.10
CA ILE A 37 1.74 22.58 5.33
C ILE A 37 2.05 24.00 5.84
N PRO A 38 3.31 24.39 6.13
CA PRO A 38 3.58 25.75 6.58
C PRO A 38 3.25 26.81 5.53
N GLU A 39 3.43 26.51 4.24
CA GLU A 39 3.11 27.43 3.13
C GLU A 39 1.61 27.78 3.06
N TYR A 40 0.71 26.84 3.30
CA TYR A 40 -0.74 27.08 3.23
C TYR A 40 -1.38 27.38 4.60
N VAL A 41 -0.90 26.75 5.67
CA VAL A 41 -1.52 26.86 7.00
C VAL A 41 -1.11 28.15 7.70
N ALA A 42 0.15 28.59 7.58
CA ALA A 42 0.59 29.84 8.19
C ALA A 42 -0.23 31.06 7.73
N PRO A 43 -0.40 31.33 6.41
CA PRO A 43 -1.21 32.46 5.96
C PRO A 43 -2.68 32.31 6.35
N ALA A 44 -3.27 31.12 6.23
CA ALA A 44 -4.67 30.88 6.60
C ALA A 44 -4.94 31.13 8.09
N ALA A 45 -4.00 30.77 8.97
CA ALA A 45 -4.10 31.04 10.40
C ALA A 45 -3.96 32.54 10.71
N THR A 46 -3.03 33.24 10.05
CA THR A 46 -2.84 34.69 10.24
C THR A 46 -4.02 35.51 9.70
N GLU A 47 -4.59 35.12 8.55
CA GLU A 47 -5.79 35.76 7.98
C GLU A 47 -7.02 35.54 8.85
N ALA A 48 -7.10 34.38 9.52
CA ALA A 48 -8.16 34.08 10.49
C ALA A 48 -8.00 34.81 11.85
N GLY A 49 -6.93 35.61 12.01
CA GLY A 49 -6.70 36.46 13.19
C GLY A 49 -5.79 35.85 14.26
N LEU A 50 -5.10 34.74 13.97
CA LEU A 50 -4.15 34.16 14.90
C LEU A 50 -2.80 34.92 14.84
N PRO A 51 -2.24 35.36 15.97
CA PRO A 51 -0.94 36.03 15.98
C PRO A 51 0.19 35.06 15.62
N SER A 52 1.22 35.57 14.94
CA SER A 52 2.35 34.79 14.41
C SER A 52 3.11 34.01 15.49
N SER A 53 3.08 34.48 16.74
CA SER A 53 3.68 33.83 17.92
C SER A 53 3.02 32.50 18.27
N SER A 54 1.74 32.32 17.94
CA SER A 54 0.98 31.09 18.23
C SER A 54 1.08 30.05 17.09
N LEU A 55 1.71 30.37 15.96
CA LEU A 55 1.83 29.45 14.81
C LEU A 55 2.60 28.17 15.18
N THR A 56 3.68 28.29 15.97
CA THR A 56 4.44 27.11 16.42
C THR A 56 3.59 26.18 17.29
N ALA A 57 2.78 26.74 18.20
CA ALA A 57 1.85 25.98 19.02
C ALA A 57 0.73 25.35 18.17
N LEU A 58 0.26 26.06 17.14
CA LEU A 58 -0.71 25.54 16.18
C LEU A 58 -0.16 24.32 15.42
N PHE A 59 1.06 24.37 14.89
CA PHE A 59 1.67 23.22 14.22
C PHE A 59 1.86 22.02 15.14
N ALA A 60 2.25 22.27 16.40
CA ALA A 60 2.33 21.21 17.41
C ALA A 60 0.94 20.61 17.70
N GLY A 61 -0.10 21.44 17.77
CA GLY A 61 -1.49 21.01 17.96
C GLY A 61 -2.03 20.19 16.78
N ILE A 62 -1.69 20.57 15.55
CA ILE A 62 -2.04 19.81 14.33
C ILE A 62 -1.42 18.40 14.40
N THR A 63 -0.15 18.28 14.78
CA THR A 63 0.49 16.96 14.93
C THR A 63 -0.07 16.14 16.09
N ALA A 64 -0.53 16.78 17.17
CA ALA A 64 -1.11 16.11 18.33
C ALA A 64 -2.60 15.79 18.18
N GLY A 65 -3.27 16.33 17.15
CA GLY A 65 -4.73 16.21 16.98
C GLY A 65 -5.55 16.99 18.02
N THR A 66 -4.92 17.90 18.76
CA THR A 66 -5.59 18.71 19.79
C THR A 66 -5.16 20.17 19.71
N TYR A 67 -6.14 21.08 19.71
CA TYR A 67 -5.92 22.53 19.64
C TYR A 67 -6.03 23.21 21.00
N SER A 68 -6.27 22.46 22.08
CA SER A 68 -6.50 22.98 23.43
C SER A 68 -5.31 23.75 24.00
N THR A 69 -4.12 23.52 23.47
CA THR A 69 -2.87 24.16 23.89
C THR A 69 -2.55 25.43 23.10
N VAL A 70 -3.35 25.78 22.09
CA VAL A 70 -3.10 26.93 21.20
C VAL A 70 -3.75 28.19 21.77
N PRO A 71 -2.97 29.18 22.24
CA PRO A 71 -3.53 30.42 22.79
C PRO A 71 -4.18 31.25 21.67
N GLY A 72 -5.46 31.60 21.83
CA GLY A 72 -6.22 32.38 20.86
C GLY A 72 -6.88 31.58 19.73
N VAL A 73 -6.94 30.24 19.86
CA VAL A 73 -7.67 29.41 18.89
C VAL A 73 -9.17 29.71 18.98
N THR A 74 -9.77 29.98 17.83
CA THR A 74 -11.21 30.13 17.67
C THR A 74 -11.71 29.08 16.66
N ASP A 75 -12.99 28.75 16.70
CA ASP A 75 -13.57 27.79 15.76
C ASP A 75 -13.36 28.21 14.29
N LYS A 76 -13.30 29.53 14.02
CA LYS A 76 -12.98 30.07 12.70
C LYS A 76 -11.55 29.76 12.26
N VAL A 77 -10.57 29.88 13.17
CA VAL A 77 -9.17 29.54 12.89
C VAL A 77 -9.04 28.04 12.63
N VAL A 78 -9.68 27.19 13.45
CA VAL A 78 -9.65 25.74 13.25
C VAL A 78 -10.26 25.34 11.91
N ALA A 79 -11.40 25.95 11.53
CA ALA A 79 -12.01 25.70 10.23
C ALA A 79 -11.12 26.14 9.05
N ALA A 80 -10.52 27.33 9.12
CA ALA A 80 -9.63 27.85 8.09
C ALA A 80 -8.36 26.99 7.93
N VAL A 81 -7.75 26.61 9.06
CA VAL A 81 -6.58 25.72 9.11
C VAL A 81 -6.93 24.33 8.57
N GLY A 82 -8.09 23.79 8.93
CA GLY A 82 -8.58 22.52 8.41
C GLY A 82 -8.72 22.53 6.89
N ALA A 83 -9.32 23.57 6.32
CA ALA A 83 -9.43 23.73 4.87
C ALA A 83 -8.06 23.87 4.19
N ALA A 84 -7.13 24.64 4.79
CA ALA A 84 -5.77 24.80 4.30
C ALA A 84 -4.97 23.49 4.36
N LEU A 85 -5.14 22.69 5.41
CA LEU A 85 -4.55 21.37 5.54
C LEU A 85 -5.04 20.44 4.43
N VAL A 86 -6.36 20.36 4.20
CA VAL A 86 -6.92 19.55 3.10
C VAL A 86 -6.28 19.96 1.77
N LYS A 87 -6.18 21.27 1.50
CA LYS A 87 -5.52 21.79 0.29
C LYS A 87 -4.04 21.39 0.20
N ALA A 88 -3.30 21.48 1.31
CA ALA A 88 -1.89 21.09 1.36
C ALA A 88 -1.72 19.58 1.07
N TYR A 89 -2.54 18.73 1.68
CA TYR A 89 -2.56 17.29 1.43
C TYR A 89 -2.89 16.96 -0.01
N THR A 90 -3.95 17.55 -0.57
CA THR A 90 -4.33 17.35 -1.98
C THR A 90 -3.17 17.68 -2.91
N ASN A 91 -2.53 18.84 -2.73
CA ASN A 91 -1.41 19.24 -3.58
C ASN A 91 -0.19 18.32 -3.43
N SER A 92 0.13 17.89 -2.21
CA SER A 92 1.21 16.93 -1.98
C SER A 92 0.94 15.57 -2.62
N PHE A 93 -0.31 15.08 -2.59
CA PHE A 93 -0.66 13.83 -3.26
C PHE A 93 -0.51 13.91 -4.78
N HIS A 94 -0.84 15.04 -5.41
CA HIS A 94 -0.62 15.22 -6.84
C HIS A 94 0.86 15.01 -7.22
N ILE A 95 1.78 15.51 -6.39
CA ILE A 95 3.22 15.35 -6.59
C ILE A 95 3.65 13.89 -6.47
N VAL A 96 3.08 13.15 -5.51
CA VAL A 96 3.30 11.69 -5.39
C VAL A 96 2.83 10.97 -6.66
N PHE A 97 1.66 11.33 -7.21
CA PHE A 97 1.17 10.73 -8.46
C PHE A 97 2.11 10.99 -9.64
N TYR A 98 2.58 12.23 -9.80
CA TYR A 98 3.56 12.56 -10.84
C TYR A 98 4.87 11.77 -10.67
N ALA A 99 5.28 11.49 -9.43
CA ALA A 99 6.45 10.67 -9.17
C ALA A 99 6.28 9.20 -9.58
N THR A 100 5.05 8.68 -9.69
CA THR A 100 4.78 7.28 -10.08
C THR A 100 4.80 7.04 -11.60
N ILE A 101 4.63 8.10 -12.39
CA ILE A 101 4.62 8.06 -13.86
C ILE A 101 5.91 7.45 -14.43
N PRO A 102 7.13 7.91 -14.06
CA PRO A 102 8.37 7.35 -14.62
C PRO A 102 8.56 5.86 -14.30
N PHE A 103 8.20 5.42 -13.10
CA PHE A 103 8.26 4.00 -12.73
C PHE A 103 7.31 3.16 -13.58
N SER A 104 6.12 3.68 -13.87
CA SER A 104 5.13 3.01 -14.73
C SER A 104 5.64 2.90 -16.18
N CYS A 105 6.28 3.95 -16.71
CA CYS A 105 6.91 3.91 -18.03
C CYS A 105 8.00 2.84 -18.11
N ILE A 106 8.88 2.75 -17.11
CA ILE A 106 9.93 1.73 -17.06
C ILE A 106 9.32 0.32 -17.01
N LEU A 107 8.27 0.11 -16.22
CA LEU A 107 7.55 -1.16 -16.14
C LEU A 107 6.93 -1.55 -17.49
N LEU A 108 6.33 -0.60 -18.21
CA LEU A 108 5.77 -0.83 -19.54
C LEU A 108 6.86 -1.20 -20.55
N CYS A 109 7.98 -0.47 -20.56
CA CYS A 109 9.12 -0.79 -21.41
C CYS A 109 9.68 -2.20 -21.12
N ALA A 110 9.79 -2.57 -19.84
CA ALA A 110 10.22 -3.90 -19.43
C ALA A 110 9.23 -4.98 -19.88
N ALA A 111 7.92 -4.72 -19.80
CA ALA A 111 6.89 -5.64 -20.28
C ALA A 111 6.96 -5.87 -21.80
N CYS A 112 7.26 -4.82 -22.58
CA CYS A 112 7.46 -4.95 -24.03
C CYS A 112 8.69 -5.78 -24.40
N LEU A 113 9.69 -5.89 -23.52
CA LEU A 113 10.93 -6.61 -23.77
C LEU A 113 10.85 -8.10 -23.39
N VAL A 114 9.71 -8.57 -22.85
CA VAL A 114 9.52 -9.97 -22.47
C VAL A 114 9.38 -10.85 -23.71
N PRO A 115 10.27 -11.84 -23.93
CA PRO A 115 10.18 -12.73 -25.08
C PRO A 115 8.97 -13.66 -24.99
N ASN A 116 8.45 -14.05 -26.15
CA ASN A 116 7.25 -14.86 -26.25
C ASN A 116 7.50 -16.29 -25.69
N VAL A 117 6.81 -16.64 -24.60
CA VAL A 117 7.00 -17.92 -23.88
C VAL A 117 6.12 -19.06 -24.41
N GLU A 118 5.39 -18.83 -25.50
CA GLU A 118 4.43 -19.77 -26.07
C GLU A 118 5.04 -21.15 -26.40
N LYS A 119 6.30 -21.18 -26.84
CA LYS A 119 7.05 -22.42 -27.12
C LYS A 119 7.24 -23.31 -25.88
N TYR A 120 7.14 -22.76 -24.68
CA TYR A 120 7.28 -23.49 -23.41
C TYR A 120 5.93 -23.90 -22.80
N LEU A 121 4.80 -23.48 -23.39
CA LEU A 121 3.43 -23.84 -22.97
C LEU A 121 3.00 -25.21 -23.54
N THR A 122 3.84 -26.24 -23.37
CA THR A 122 3.47 -27.60 -23.78
C THR A 122 2.48 -28.24 -22.80
N ARG A 123 1.59 -29.11 -23.30
CA ARG A 123 0.57 -29.87 -22.56
C ARG A 123 1.15 -31.00 -21.67
N ASN A 124 2.35 -30.78 -21.11
CA ASN A 124 3.05 -31.71 -20.25
C ASN A 124 2.77 -31.35 -18.78
N VAL A 125 1.99 -32.19 -18.10
CA VAL A 125 1.70 -32.04 -16.67
C VAL A 125 2.77 -32.80 -15.90
N ALA A 126 3.78 -32.09 -15.39
CA ALA A 126 4.94 -32.67 -14.70
C ALA A 126 4.57 -33.50 -13.45
N LYS A 127 3.42 -33.24 -12.83
CA LYS A 127 2.88 -34.04 -11.73
C LYS A 127 1.37 -33.81 -11.62
N ARG A 128 0.55 -34.85 -11.79
CA ARG A 128 -0.90 -34.79 -11.54
C ARG A 128 -1.12 -34.76 -10.03
N LEU A 129 -1.92 -33.80 -9.54
CA LEU A 129 -2.24 -33.66 -8.11
C LEU A 129 -3.12 -34.79 -7.58
N GLN A 130 -3.85 -35.47 -8.47
CA GLN A 130 -4.61 -36.67 -8.15
C GLN A 130 -3.67 -37.85 -8.15
N ASP A 131 -3.12 -38.18 -6.98
CA ASP A 131 -2.47 -39.46 -6.79
C ASP A 131 -3.56 -40.54 -6.73
N ASN A 132 -3.60 -41.41 -7.75
CA ASN A 132 -4.51 -42.55 -7.76
C ASN A 132 -4.26 -43.47 -6.56
N ALA A 133 -3.07 -43.45 -5.97
CA ALA A 133 -2.75 -44.17 -4.75
C ALA A 133 -3.46 -43.57 -3.53
N PHE A 134 -3.46 -42.23 -3.37
CA PHE A 134 -4.20 -41.55 -2.28
C PHE A 134 -5.71 -41.83 -2.37
N ARG A 135 -6.29 -41.79 -3.57
CA ARG A 135 -7.71 -42.14 -3.77
C ARG A 135 -8.03 -43.59 -3.36
N LYS A 136 -7.13 -44.52 -3.63
CA LYS A 136 -7.33 -45.94 -3.30
C LYS A 136 -7.33 -46.15 -1.77
N VAL A 137 -6.36 -45.54 -1.08
CA VAL A 137 -6.26 -45.57 0.39
C VAL A 137 -7.48 -44.95 1.06
N SER A 138 -7.96 -43.78 0.60
CA SER A 138 -9.17 -43.17 1.16
C SER A 138 -10.43 -44.02 0.93
N THR A 139 -10.51 -44.73 -0.20
CA THR A 139 -11.67 -45.59 -0.50
C THR A 139 -11.64 -46.87 0.35
N GLU A 140 -10.47 -47.48 0.52
CA GLU A 140 -10.29 -48.67 1.36
C GLU A 140 -10.52 -48.37 2.86
N SER A 141 -10.11 -47.18 3.35
CA SER A 141 -10.39 -46.77 4.73
C SER A 141 -11.87 -46.51 4.99
N LEU A 142 -12.61 -45.96 4.02
CA LEU A 142 -14.05 -45.73 4.14
C LEU A 142 -14.82 -47.07 4.14
N GLN A 143 -14.40 -48.04 3.33
CA GLN A 143 -14.99 -49.38 3.31
C GLN A 143 -14.72 -50.16 4.62
N HIS A 144 -13.54 -49.96 5.23
CA HIS A 144 -13.22 -50.60 6.51
C HIS A 144 -13.99 -49.98 7.69
N GLU A 145 -14.29 -48.68 7.64
CA GLU A 145 -15.07 -47.97 8.66
C GLU A 145 -16.57 -48.31 8.58
N GLU A 146 -17.17 -48.35 7.39
CA GLU A 146 -18.57 -48.81 7.18
C GLU A 146 -18.78 -50.29 7.56
N GLY A 147 -17.77 -51.13 7.33
CA GLY A 147 -17.80 -52.55 7.74
C GLY A 147 -17.80 -52.75 9.26
N MET A 148 -17.34 -51.76 10.04
CA MET A 148 -17.33 -51.81 11.51
C MET A 148 -18.63 -51.25 12.12
N THR A 149 -19.25 -50.25 11.49
CA THR A 149 -20.54 -49.69 11.96
C THR A 149 -21.76 -50.57 11.65
N THR A 150 -21.63 -51.55 10.75
CA THR A 150 -22.72 -52.47 10.39
C THR A 150 -22.78 -53.71 11.31
N ASN A 151 -21.81 -53.88 12.21
CA ASN A 151 -21.71 -55.03 13.14
C ASN A 151 -22.02 -54.64 14.60
N VAL A 152 -22.95 -53.70 14.83
CA VAL A 152 -23.52 -53.39 16.15
C VAL A 152 -25.04 -53.45 16.09
#